data_AF-A0A538GVT8-F1
#
_entry.id   AF-A0A538GVT8-F1
#
_cell.length_a   1.000
_cell.length_b   1.000
_cell.length_c   1.000
_cell.angle_alpha   90.00
_cell.angle_beta   90.00
_cell.angle_gamma   90.00
#
_symmetry.space_group_name_H-M   'P 1'
#
loop_
_entity.id
_entity.type
_entity.pdbx_description
1 polymer ?
#
loop_
_entity_poly.entity_id
_entity_poly.type
_entity_poly.pdbx_seq_one_letter_code
_entity_poly.pdbx_strand_id
1 'polypeptide(L)'
;MLNAKKRTLALMTLAGAFLFVLAGVAQAKPAGTISPQEGLTNGTVVTVTGTGFTAGKTLGINECSDQGASTGAGDCDLAKIKTLTVGADGKVSGTYTVSAGPFGANNRVCDATHKCVISLGELSADPNAERVTFDVSFTGGSSTAAAPTAAAAAPLARTGAQAVGLLLFAGLGMLLLGSATRVVVRADTRRH
;
A
#
# COMPACT_ATOMS: atom_id res chain seq x y z
N MET A 1 -37.42 66.64 -28.23
CA MET A 1 -38.17 65.42 -28.57
C MET A 1 -37.21 64.24 -28.45
N LEU A 2 -37.40 63.48 -27.38
CA LEU A 2 -36.59 62.40 -26.85
C LEU A 2 -36.79 61.14 -27.70
N ASN A 3 -35.73 60.41 -28.07
CA ASN A 3 -35.85 58.99 -28.42
C ASN A 3 -34.61 58.21 -27.99
N ALA A 4 -34.55 57.98 -26.68
CA ALA A 4 -33.84 56.88 -26.07
C ALA A 4 -34.61 55.57 -26.35
N LYS A 5 -34.00 54.57 -26.98
CA LYS A 5 -34.40 53.18 -26.75
C LYS A 5 -33.35 52.14 -27.16
N LYS A 6 -32.82 51.49 -26.12
CA LYS A 6 -32.40 50.08 -26.03
C LYS A 6 -30.98 49.74 -26.51
N ARG A 7 -30.07 49.92 -25.53
CA ARG A 7 -28.99 48.96 -25.23
C ARG A 7 -29.57 47.54 -25.23
N THR A 8 -29.20 46.72 -26.20
CA THR A 8 -29.51 45.28 -26.19
C THR A 8 -28.20 44.51 -26.22
N LEU A 9 -27.84 44.07 -25.02
CA LEU A 9 -27.04 42.91 -24.67
C LEU A 9 -26.92 41.85 -25.79
N ALA A 10 -25.70 41.53 -26.21
CA ALA A 10 -25.38 40.24 -26.83
C ALA A 10 -24.32 39.55 -25.96
N LEU A 11 -24.80 38.95 -24.86
CA LEU A 11 -24.09 37.93 -24.10
C LEU A 11 -23.89 36.73 -25.03
N MET A 12 -22.66 36.47 -25.49
CA MET A 12 -22.34 35.22 -26.19
C MET A 12 -22.32 34.07 -25.18
N THR A 13 -23.46 33.36 -25.14
CA THR A 13 -23.71 31.97 -24.75
C THR A 13 -22.55 31.17 -24.11
N LEU A 14 -22.56 31.16 -22.77
CA LEU A 14 -22.12 30.03 -21.93
C LEU A 14 -23.12 28.88 -22.09
N ALA A 15 -22.71 27.70 -22.60
CA ALA A 15 -23.44 26.44 -22.41
C ALA A 15 -22.61 25.20 -22.79
N GLY A 16 -21.38 25.09 -22.27
CA GLY A 16 -20.70 23.80 -22.17
C GLY A 16 -21.31 23.03 -21.00
N ALA A 17 -22.47 22.41 -21.20
CA ALA A 17 -23.11 21.55 -20.22
C ALA A 17 -22.27 20.28 -20.03
N PHE A 18 -21.24 20.36 -19.20
CA PHE A 18 -20.60 19.19 -18.63
C PHE A 18 -21.61 18.58 -17.65
N LEU A 19 -22.48 17.70 -18.14
CA LEU A 19 -23.29 16.82 -17.30
C LEU A 19 -22.32 15.92 -16.53
N PHE A 20 -21.83 16.41 -15.38
CA PHE A 20 -21.25 15.57 -14.36
C PHE A 20 -22.39 14.69 -13.82
N VAL A 21 -22.50 13.48 -14.37
CA VAL A 21 -23.32 12.41 -13.81
C VAL A 21 -22.79 12.14 -12.40
N LEU A 22 -23.44 12.71 -11.39
CA LEU A 22 -23.25 12.40 -9.98
C LEU A 22 -23.92 11.04 -9.70
N ALA A 23 -23.43 9.98 -10.35
CA ALA A 23 -23.68 8.63 -9.87
C ALA A 23 -22.88 8.51 -8.56
N GLY A 24 -23.56 8.67 -7.43
CA GLY A 24 -22.99 8.32 -6.13
C GLY A 24 -22.60 6.85 -6.19
N VAL A 25 -21.31 6.57 -6.33
CA VAL A 25 -20.81 5.20 -6.19
C VAL A 25 -21.09 4.79 -4.76
N ALA A 26 -21.97 3.80 -4.57
CA ALA A 26 -22.13 3.16 -3.27
C ALA A 26 -20.77 2.57 -2.91
N GLN A 27 -20.11 3.16 -1.92
CA GLN A 27 -18.78 2.75 -1.53
C GLN A 27 -18.86 1.40 -0.85
N ALA A 28 -18.16 0.41 -1.39
CA ALA A 28 -18.11 -0.92 -0.80
C ALA A 28 -17.56 -0.81 0.64
N LYS A 29 -18.14 -1.57 1.57
CA LYS A 29 -17.64 -1.66 2.95
C LYS A 29 -16.13 -1.99 2.91
N PRO A 30 -15.30 -1.32 3.73
CA PRO A 30 -13.88 -1.63 3.78
C PRO A 30 -13.63 -3.12 4.06
N ALA A 31 -12.67 -3.67 3.33
CA ALA A 31 -12.17 -5.03 3.45
C ALA A 31 -10.64 -5.02 3.32
N GLY A 32 -9.97 -6.07 3.81
CA GLY A 32 -8.52 -6.13 3.76
C GLY A 32 -7.98 -7.52 4.04
N THR A 33 -6.65 -7.64 3.95
CA THR A 33 -5.90 -8.85 4.31
C THR A 33 -4.62 -8.48 5.05
N ILE A 34 -4.11 -9.42 5.84
CA ILE A 34 -2.84 -9.32 6.55
C ILE A 34 -2.02 -10.59 6.31
N SER A 35 -0.71 -10.46 6.13
CA SER A 35 0.18 -11.61 5.94
C SER A 35 1.61 -11.35 6.42
N PRO A 36 2.22 -12.24 7.21
CA PRO A 36 1.58 -13.39 7.88
C PRO A 36 0.54 -12.93 8.91
N GLN A 37 -0.47 -13.77 9.17
CA GLN A 37 -1.51 -13.52 10.18
C GLN A 37 -1.30 -14.36 11.45
N GLU A 38 -0.58 -15.46 11.32
CA GLU A 38 -0.35 -16.45 12.36
C GLU A 38 1.14 -16.71 12.52
N GLY A 39 1.49 -17.38 13.61
CA GLY A 39 2.88 -17.72 13.89
C GLY A 39 3.75 -16.49 14.14
N LEU A 40 3.14 -15.40 14.60
CA LEU A 40 3.83 -14.14 14.82
C LEU A 40 4.75 -14.22 16.04
N THR A 41 5.85 -13.49 15.95
CA THR A 41 6.77 -13.20 17.05
C THR A 41 7.03 -11.70 17.11
N ASN A 42 7.57 -11.22 18.23
CA ASN A 42 7.91 -9.81 18.37
C ASN A 42 8.83 -9.32 17.22
N GLY A 43 8.48 -8.21 16.59
CA GLY A 43 9.24 -7.66 15.46
C GLY A 43 8.91 -8.28 14.10
N THR A 44 7.99 -9.25 14.02
CA THR A 44 7.52 -9.78 12.74
C THR A 44 6.94 -8.63 11.90
N VAL A 45 7.37 -8.52 10.65
CA VAL A 45 6.83 -7.52 9.72
C VAL A 45 5.71 -8.18 8.92
N VAL A 46 4.51 -7.62 9.04
CA VAL A 46 3.32 -8.05 8.31
C VAL A 46 3.01 -7.06 7.19
N THR A 47 2.52 -7.57 6.06
CA THR A 47 1.94 -6.75 5.00
C THR A 47 0.44 -6.65 5.23
N VAL A 48 -0.07 -5.44 5.23
CA VAL A 48 -1.50 -5.13 5.36
C VAL A 48 -1.98 -4.53 4.05
N THR A 49 -3.10 -5.03 3.54
CA THR A 49 -3.77 -4.47 2.36
C THR A 49 -5.23 -4.17 2.67
N GLY A 50 -5.77 -3.15 2.04
CA GLY A 50 -7.13 -2.68 2.23
C GLY A 50 -7.75 -2.19 0.93
N THR A 51 -9.06 -2.33 0.81
CA THR A 51 -9.87 -1.87 -0.32
C THR A 51 -11.22 -1.34 0.16
N GLY A 52 -11.84 -0.43 -0.58
CA GLY A 52 -13.16 0.15 -0.25
C GLY A 52 -13.08 1.32 0.73
N PHE A 53 -11.87 1.79 1.05
CA PHE A 53 -11.67 2.98 1.87
C PHE A 53 -11.88 4.26 1.05
N THR A 54 -12.24 5.35 1.70
CA THR A 54 -12.44 6.63 1.01
C THR A 54 -11.11 7.14 0.50
N ALA A 55 -11.03 7.41 -0.80
CA ALA A 55 -9.84 7.92 -1.46
C ALA A 55 -9.30 9.18 -0.78
N GLY A 56 -7.97 9.27 -0.62
CA GLY A 56 -7.30 10.42 -0.02
C GLY A 56 -7.38 10.50 1.51
N LYS A 57 -8.16 9.63 2.19
CA LYS A 57 -8.11 9.54 3.66
C LYS A 57 -6.73 9.11 4.13
N THR A 58 -6.35 9.57 5.33
CA THR A 58 -5.21 9.02 6.07
C THR A 58 -5.75 8.04 7.11
N LEU A 59 -5.30 6.79 7.01
CA LEU A 59 -5.62 5.72 7.93
C LEU A 59 -4.41 5.43 8.83
N GLY A 60 -4.65 4.79 9.96
CA GLY A 60 -3.63 4.21 10.81
C GLY A 60 -3.70 2.68 10.81
N ILE A 61 -2.53 2.06 10.99
CA ILE A 61 -2.40 0.69 11.45
C ILE A 61 -1.97 0.73 12.92
N ASN A 62 -2.71 0.04 13.78
CA ASN A 62 -2.38 -0.11 15.19
C ASN A 62 -2.66 -1.54 15.67
N GLU A 63 -1.92 -1.95 16.70
CA GLU A 63 -2.07 -3.22 17.37
C GLU A 63 -2.70 -3.02 18.74
N CYS A 64 -3.62 -3.90 19.11
CA CYS A 64 -4.25 -3.92 20.42
C CYS A 64 -4.32 -5.34 20.97
N SER A 65 -4.24 -5.47 22.28
CA SER A 65 -4.69 -6.69 22.94
C SER A 65 -6.21 -6.73 22.93
N ASP A 66 -6.76 -7.84 22.49
CA ASP A 66 -8.19 -8.04 22.40
C ASP A 66 -8.75 -8.43 23.77
N GLN A 67 -9.57 -7.53 24.31
CA GLN A 67 -10.31 -7.68 25.57
C GLN A 67 -11.82 -7.75 25.30
N GLY A 68 -12.22 -8.07 24.07
CA GLY A 68 -13.60 -8.03 23.60
C GLY A 68 -14.18 -6.62 23.66
N ALA A 69 -15.42 -6.51 24.14
CA ALA A 69 -16.13 -5.23 24.27
C ALA A 69 -15.46 -4.24 25.24
N SER A 70 -14.54 -4.71 26.08
CA SER A 70 -13.79 -3.88 27.04
C SER A 70 -12.48 -3.32 26.47
N THR A 71 -12.13 -3.64 25.22
CA THR A 71 -10.90 -3.15 24.59
C THR A 71 -10.94 -1.62 24.49
N GLY A 72 -10.03 -0.96 25.19
CA GLY A 72 -9.90 0.49 25.22
C GLY A 72 -8.55 0.99 24.69
N ALA A 73 -8.39 2.31 24.63
CA ALA A 73 -7.16 2.94 24.15
C ALA A 73 -5.90 2.51 24.93
N GLY A 74 -6.05 2.22 26.23
CA GLY A 74 -4.96 1.72 27.08
C GLY A 74 -4.47 0.32 26.71
N ASP A 75 -5.24 -0.43 25.92
CA ASP A 75 -4.91 -1.79 25.49
C ASP A 75 -4.19 -1.85 24.14
N CYS A 76 -3.85 -0.69 23.56
CA CYS A 76 -3.26 -0.58 22.23
C CYS A 76 -1.84 0.01 22.25
N ASP A 77 -0.99 -0.42 21.32
CA ASP A 77 0.34 0.15 21.08
C ASP A 77 0.23 1.46 20.27
N LEU A 78 -0.33 2.48 20.90
CA LEU A 78 -0.57 3.78 20.27
C LEU A 78 0.73 4.53 19.93
N ALA A 79 1.85 4.14 20.54
CA ALA A 79 3.16 4.72 20.26
C ALA A 79 3.72 4.27 18.90
N LYS A 80 3.26 3.14 18.35
CA LYS A 80 3.73 2.56 17.09
C LYS A 80 2.72 2.65 15.95
N ILE A 81 1.77 3.57 16.02
CA ILE A 81 0.81 3.78 14.93
C ILE A 81 1.56 4.07 13.63
N LYS A 82 1.24 3.32 12.58
CA LYS A 82 1.75 3.57 11.22
C LYS A 82 0.65 4.20 10.37
N THR A 83 0.87 5.38 9.83
CA THR A 83 -0.10 6.03 8.94
C THR A 83 0.13 5.65 7.47
N LEU A 84 -0.98 5.56 6.73
CA LEU A 84 -1.02 5.29 5.29
C LEU A 84 -2.07 6.19 4.64
N THR A 85 -1.83 6.61 3.41
CA THR A 85 -2.81 7.37 2.62
C THR A 85 -3.50 6.43 1.63
N VAL A 86 -4.83 6.53 1.56
CA VAL A 86 -5.64 5.74 0.64
C VAL A 86 -5.50 6.29 -0.78
N GLY A 87 -5.21 5.40 -1.73
CA GLY A 87 -5.12 5.73 -3.15
C GLY A 87 -6.45 6.22 -3.73
N ALA A 88 -6.38 6.84 -4.91
CA ALA A 88 -7.56 7.32 -5.63
C ALA A 88 -8.55 6.19 -6.02
N ASP A 89 -8.07 4.95 -6.05
CA ASP A 89 -8.83 3.73 -6.32
C ASP A 89 -9.45 3.11 -5.05
N GLY A 90 -9.36 3.79 -3.91
CA GLY A 90 -9.87 3.30 -2.61
C GLY A 90 -9.06 2.14 -2.04
N LYS A 91 -7.84 1.91 -2.53
CA LYS A 91 -6.92 0.87 -2.03
C LYS A 91 -5.84 1.47 -1.16
N VAL A 92 -5.30 0.65 -0.26
CA VAL A 92 -4.19 1.00 0.61
C VAL A 92 -3.35 -0.24 0.86
N SER A 93 -2.03 -0.08 0.94
CA SER A 93 -1.13 -1.15 1.33
C SER A 93 0.06 -0.58 2.09
N GLY A 94 0.53 -1.31 3.08
CA GLY A 94 1.72 -0.97 3.83
C GLY A 94 2.20 -2.12 4.68
N THR A 95 3.30 -1.90 5.38
CA THR A 95 3.86 -2.86 6.32
C THR A 95 3.67 -2.37 7.75
N TYR A 96 3.49 -3.31 8.68
CA TYR A 96 3.43 -3.05 10.11
C TYR A 96 4.39 -3.98 10.84
N THR A 97 5.06 -3.47 11.88
CA THR A 97 5.97 -4.27 12.71
C THR A 97 5.27 -4.62 14.01
N VAL A 98 4.98 -5.90 14.17
CA VAL A 98 4.20 -6.46 15.27
C VAL A 98 4.99 -6.39 16.59
N SER A 99 4.28 -6.17 17.69
CA SER A 99 4.81 -5.97 19.04
C SER A 99 4.21 -7.02 19.98
N ALA A 100 5.03 -7.91 20.57
CA ALA A 100 4.52 -8.86 21.56
C ALA A 100 4.24 -8.21 22.95
N GLY A 101 4.53 -6.91 23.08
CA GLY A 101 4.42 -6.16 24.33
C GLY A 101 5.66 -6.22 25.23
N PRO A 102 5.58 -5.61 26.43
CA PRO A 102 4.42 -4.87 26.94
C PRO A 102 4.18 -3.57 26.17
N PHE A 103 2.92 -3.22 25.93
CA PHE A 103 2.52 -1.96 25.30
C PHE A 103 1.22 -1.40 25.87
N GLY A 104 0.91 -0.15 25.50
CA GLY A 104 -0.26 0.56 25.99
C GLY A 104 -0.16 0.94 27.47
N ALA A 105 -1.11 1.75 27.94
CA ALA A 105 -1.17 2.17 29.34
C ALA A 105 -1.46 1.00 30.30
N ASN A 106 -2.06 -0.09 29.79
CA ASN A 106 -2.43 -1.27 30.55
C ASN A 106 -1.38 -2.40 30.50
N ASN A 107 -0.18 -2.14 29.95
CA ASN A 107 0.93 -3.10 29.86
C ASN A 107 0.54 -4.45 29.23
N ARG A 108 -0.17 -4.38 28.10
CA ARG A 108 -0.66 -5.57 27.40
C ARG A 108 0.45 -6.32 26.68
N VAL A 109 0.27 -7.64 26.62
CA VAL A 109 1.16 -8.57 25.91
C VAL A 109 0.35 -9.36 24.88
N CYS A 110 1.02 -9.75 23.80
CA CYS A 110 0.49 -10.65 22.79
C CYS A 110 1.34 -11.91 22.77
N ASP A 111 0.70 -13.06 22.98
CA ASP A 111 1.34 -14.37 22.95
C ASP A 111 0.32 -15.46 22.57
N ALA A 112 0.67 -16.74 22.75
CA ALA A 112 -0.21 -17.86 22.42
C ALA A 112 -1.51 -17.89 23.25
N THR A 113 -1.55 -17.21 24.40
CA THR A 113 -2.67 -17.17 25.36
C THR A 113 -3.37 -15.82 25.39
N HIS A 114 -2.68 -14.73 25.03
CA HIS A 114 -3.23 -13.38 24.99
C HIS A 114 -3.52 -12.96 23.55
N LYS A 115 -4.81 -12.94 23.19
CA LYS A 115 -5.29 -12.56 21.86
C LYS A 115 -4.97 -11.10 21.54
N CYS A 116 -4.60 -10.85 20.30
CA CYS A 116 -4.36 -9.53 19.78
C CYS A 116 -4.96 -9.34 18.40
N VAL A 117 -5.24 -8.09 18.09
CA VAL A 117 -5.81 -7.65 16.83
C VAL A 117 -4.97 -6.52 16.25
N ILE A 118 -4.89 -6.48 14.92
CA ILE A 118 -4.32 -5.36 14.17
C ILE A 118 -5.46 -4.71 13.40
N SER A 119 -5.64 -3.41 13.56
CA SER A 119 -6.65 -2.65 12.82
C SER A 119 -6.00 -1.77 11.76
N LEU A 120 -6.61 -1.73 10.58
CA LEU A 120 -6.38 -0.73 9.54
C LEU A 120 -7.63 0.14 9.43
N GLY A 121 -7.52 1.43 9.74
CA GLY A 121 -8.68 2.32 9.67
C GLY A 121 -8.44 3.71 10.21
N GLU A 122 -9.50 4.48 10.35
CA GLU A 122 -9.42 5.81 10.95
C GLU A 122 -9.04 5.71 12.44
N LEU A 123 -8.17 6.61 12.90
CA LEU A 123 -7.69 6.68 14.29
C LEU A 123 -8.69 7.41 15.19
N SER A 124 -9.91 6.87 15.27
CA SER A 124 -11.04 7.44 16.00
C SER A 124 -11.77 6.38 16.81
N ALA A 125 -12.37 6.78 17.93
CA ALA A 125 -13.27 5.93 18.71
C ALA A 125 -14.70 5.86 18.13
N ASP A 126 -14.98 6.57 17.04
CA ASP A 126 -16.29 6.52 16.36
C ASP A 126 -16.60 5.10 15.88
N PRO A 127 -17.74 4.49 16.26
CA PRO A 127 -18.13 3.17 15.78
C PRO A 127 -18.41 3.13 14.26
N ASN A 128 -18.61 4.28 13.61
CA ASN A 128 -18.85 4.40 12.17
C ASN A 128 -17.58 4.67 11.35
N ALA A 129 -16.42 4.77 12.00
CA ALA A 129 -15.13 4.95 11.33
C ALA A 129 -14.84 3.82 10.33
N GLU A 130 -14.27 4.16 9.17
CA GLU A 130 -13.81 3.14 8.23
C GLU A 130 -12.68 2.31 8.86
N ARG A 131 -12.93 1.02 9.06
CA ARG A 131 -11.98 0.11 9.70
C ARG A 131 -12.14 -1.33 9.23
N VAL A 132 -11.00 -2.01 9.17
CA VAL A 132 -10.89 -3.46 9.10
C VAL A 132 -10.02 -3.91 10.26
N THR A 133 -10.43 -4.94 10.98
CA THR A 133 -9.67 -5.53 12.08
C THR A 133 -9.31 -6.96 11.73
N PHE A 134 -8.07 -7.33 12.03
CA PHE A 134 -7.50 -8.65 11.77
C PHE A 134 -7.15 -9.32 13.09
N ASP A 135 -7.71 -10.49 13.33
CA ASP A 135 -7.24 -11.36 14.41
C ASP A 135 -5.86 -11.89 14.05
N VAL A 136 -4.90 -11.80 14.98
CA VAL A 136 -3.55 -12.32 14.77
C VAL A 136 -3.13 -13.26 15.89
N SER A 137 -2.32 -14.26 15.55
CA SER A 137 -1.86 -15.26 16.53
C SER A 137 -0.34 -15.32 16.62
N PHE A 138 0.15 -15.44 17.85
CA PHE A 138 1.57 -15.53 18.16
C PHE A 138 1.94 -16.97 18.51
N THR A 139 3.16 -17.40 18.17
CA THR A 139 3.64 -18.77 18.49
C THR A 139 3.89 -19.01 19.99
N GLY A 140 3.76 -17.99 20.83
CA GLY A 140 4.15 -18.02 22.24
C GLY A 140 5.62 -17.68 22.41
N GLY A 141 5.91 -16.86 23.42
CA GLY A 141 7.24 -16.33 23.71
C GLY A 141 7.33 -14.84 23.42
N SER A 142 7.10 -14.04 24.46
CA SER A 142 7.68 -12.70 24.57
C SER A 142 9.20 -12.87 24.70
N SER A 143 9.86 -13.30 23.63
CA SER A 143 11.31 -13.36 23.58
C SER A 143 11.77 -11.96 23.24
N THR A 144 12.24 -11.26 24.27
CA THR A 144 13.17 -10.13 24.18
C THR A 144 14.00 -10.27 22.92
N ALA A 145 13.89 -9.30 22.01
CA ALA A 145 14.64 -9.30 20.77
C ALA A 145 16.12 -9.59 21.07
N ALA A 146 16.57 -10.81 20.79
CA ALA A 146 17.98 -11.07 20.64
C ALA A 146 18.40 -10.26 19.41
N ALA A 147 19.28 -9.29 19.62
CA ALA A 147 19.89 -8.51 18.55
C ALA A 147 20.37 -9.45 17.43
N PRO A 148 20.25 -9.10 16.15
CA PRO A 148 20.79 -9.93 15.08
C PRO A 148 22.31 -10.00 15.28
N THR A 149 22.80 -11.16 15.73
CA THR A 149 24.21 -11.49 15.61
C THR A 149 24.51 -11.46 14.13
N ALA A 150 25.23 -10.41 13.69
CA ALA A 150 25.67 -10.25 12.33
C ALA A 150 26.27 -11.57 11.83
N ALA A 151 25.66 -12.16 10.80
CA ALA A 151 26.28 -13.24 10.07
C ALA A 151 27.65 -12.75 9.62
N ALA A 152 28.68 -13.44 10.09
CA ALA A 152 30.07 -13.14 9.79
C ALA A 152 30.25 -13.01 8.28
N ALA A 153 30.86 -11.91 7.88
CA ALA A 153 31.33 -11.69 6.52
C ALA A 153 32.18 -12.90 6.08
N ALA A 154 31.80 -13.52 4.97
CA ALA A 154 32.66 -14.48 4.30
C ALA A 154 33.98 -13.78 3.91
N PRO A 155 35.15 -14.40 4.12
CA PRO A 155 36.41 -13.79 3.73
C PRO A 155 36.49 -13.67 2.21
N LEU A 156 37.02 -12.53 1.76
CA LEU A 156 37.42 -12.27 0.39
C LEU A 156 38.35 -13.38 -0.11
N ALA A 157 37.89 -14.21 -1.05
CA ALA A 157 38.76 -15.10 -1.79
C ALA A 157 39.65 -14.26 -2.71
N ARG A 158 40.94 -14.19 -2.36
CA ARG A 158 42.01 -13.67 -3.21
C ARG A 158 42.75 -14.85 -3.84
N THR A 159 42.44 -15.12 -5.10
CA THR A 159 43.24 -15.90 -6.07
C THR A 159 42.68 -15.50 -7.43
N GLY A 160 43.41 -14.94 -8.40
CA GLY A 160 44.74 -15.31 -8.86
C GLY A 160 44.58 -15.56 -10.37
N ALA A 161 45.36 -14.85 -11.17
CA ALA A 161 45.25 -14.78 -12.63
C ALA A 161 45.21 -16.14 -13.33
N GLN A 162 44.35 -16.27 -14.35
CA GLN A 162 44.63 -17.08 -15.54
C GLN A 162 44.27 -16.26 -16.78
N ALA A 163 45.29 -15.59 -17.30
CA ALA A 163 45.33 -15.25 -18.70
C ALA A 163 45.48 -16.53 -19.52
N VAL A 164 45.13 -16.42 -20.81
CA VAL A 164 45.38 -17.35 -21.91
C VAL A 164 44.32 -18.46 -22.08
N GLY A 165 43.42 -18.26 -23.06
CA GLY A 165 42.78 -19.36 -23.77
C GLY A 165 41.28 -19.24 -24.00
N LEU A 166 40.85 -18.36 -24.91
CA LEU A 166 39.88 -18.64 -26.00
C LEU A 166 39.49 -17.33 -26.70
N LEU A 167 40.45 -16.80 -27.47
CA LEU A 167 40.08 -16.24 -28.77
C LEU A 167 39.62 -17.42 -29.61
N LEU A 168 38.57 -17.23 -30.42
CA LEU A 168 37.85 -18.19 -31.27
C LEU A 168 36.55 -18.66 -30.61
N PHE A 169 35.44 -17.95 -30.83
CA PHE A 169 34.26 -18.48 -31.53
C PHE A 169 33.26 -17.33 -31.81
N ALA A 170 33.12 -17.01 -33.10
CA ALA A 170 31.90 -16.56 -33.79
C ALA A 170 31.12 -15.36 -33.17
N GLY A 171 31.15 -14.14 -33.70
CA GLY A 171 31.27 -13.77 -35.12
C GLY A 171 29.99 -14.00 -35.94
N LEU A 172 28.90 -14.53 -35.37
CA LEU A 172 27.71 -14.95 -36.14
C LEU A 172 26.37 -14.68 -35.44
N GLY A 173 26.18 -13.49 -34.86
CA GLY A 173 24.93 -13.10 -34.20
C GLY A 173 24.34 -11.74 -34.63
N MET A 174 25.04 -10.97 -35.46
CA MET A 174 24.62 -9.62 -35.88
C MET A 174 24.14 -9.55 -37.34
N LEU A 175 23.35 -10.52 -37.81
CA LEU A 175 22.87 -10.51 -39.20
C LEU A 175 21.41 -10.97 -39.43
N LEU A 176 20.49 -10.93 -38.45
CA LEU A 176 19.11 -11.40 -38.69
C LEU A 176 17.93 -10.62 -38.06
N LEU A 177 18.06 -9.33 -37.73
CA LEU A 177 16.85 -8.50 -37.44
C LEU A 177 16.75 -7.19 -38.24
N GLY A 178 17.52 -7.05 -39.31
CA GLY A 178 17.50 -5.90 -40.23
C GLY A 178 16.45 -5.91 -41.35
N SER A 179 15.35 -6.66 -41.25
CA SER A 179 14.38 -6.83 -42.36
C SER A 179 12.93 -6.42 -42.08
N ALA A 180 12.61 -5.77 -40.95
CA ALA A 180 11.24 -5.35 -40.64
C ALA A 180 10.85 -3.89 -41.03
N THR A 181 11.74 -3.12 -41.67
CA THR A 181 11.49 -1.69 -41.96
C THR A 181 10.88 -1.35 -43.33
N ARG A 182 10.37 -2.29 -44.14
CA ARG A 182 9.94 -1.96 -45.53
C ARG A 182 8.49 -2.20 -45.95
N VAL A 183 7.57 -2.53 -45.04
CA VAL A 183 6.16 -2.78 -45.46
C VAL A 183 5.16 -1.70 -45.01
N VAL A 184 5.43 -0.89 -43.98
CA VAL A 184 4.39 0.01 -43.43
C VAL A 184 4.36 1.42 -44.07
N VAL A 185 5.41 1.84 -44.80
CA VAL A 185 5.47 3.22 -45.36
C VAL A 185 4.69 3.39 -46.68
N ARG A 186 4.19 2.31 -47.30
CA ARG A 186 3.51 2.41 -48.62
C ARG A 186 1.97 2.51 -48.55
N ALA A 187 1.39 2.59 -47.35
CA ALA A 187 -0.06 2.70 -47.18
C ALA A 187 -0.57 4.16 -47.14
N ASP A 188 0.32 5.15 -47.05
CA ASP A 188 -0.05 6.57 -46.83
C ASP A 188 -0.07 7.43 -48.11
N THR A 189 -0.11 6.81 -49.30
CA THR A 189 -0.11 7.55 -50.58
C THR A 189 -1.28 7.22 -51.51
N ARG A 190 -2.33 6.57 -51.01
CA ARG A 190 -3.58 6.33 -51.76
C ARG A 190 -4.84 6.75 -51.00
N ARG A 191 -4.81 7.93 -50.37
CA ARG A 191 -6.03 8.65 -49.96
C ARG A 191 -5.88 10.14 -50.26
N HIS A 192 -5.84 10.46 -51.55
CA HIS A 192 -6.33 11.70 -52.14
C HIS A 192 -6.98 11.34 -53.48
#